data_AF-A0A8T7GTP4-F1
#
_entry.id   AF-A0A8T7GTP4-F1
#
_cell.length_a   1.000
_cell.length_b   1.000
_cell.length_c   1.000
_cell.angle_alpha   90.00
_cell.angle_beta   90.00
_cell.angle_gamma   90.00
#
_symmetry.space_group_name_H-M   'P 1'
#
loop_
_entity.id
_entity.type
_entity.pdbx_description
1 polymer ?
#
loop_
_entity_poly.entity_id
_entity_poly.type
_entity_poly.pdbx_seq_one_letter_code
_entity_poly.pdbx_strand_id
1 'polypeptide(L)' 'MSEEELFEAEAAEAAAEPAGEEEVEEPEIDINAALLEVMVRRTEILEKLARGEAPPEAVREELEAVRVPVLGGRRRRR' A
#
# COMPACT_ATOMS: atom_id res chain seq x y z
N MET A 1 22.93 -48.07 -24.16
CA MET A 1 22.62 -46.66 -23.88
C MET A 1 21.74 -46.69 -22.64
N SER A 2 22.37 -46.39 -21.51
CA SER A 2 21.83 -46.51 -20.15
C SER A 2 20.91 -45.33 -19.82
N GLU A 3 20.03 -45.52 -18.84
CA GLU A 3 19.04 -44.54 -18.34
C GLU A 3 19.65 -43.23 -17.77
N GLU A 4 20.98 -43.07 -17.78
CA GLU A 4 21.69 -41.85 -17.36
C GLU A 4 21.68 -40.72 -18.41
N GLU A 5 21.38 -41.00 -19.68
CA GLU A 5 21.36 -39.95 -20.73
C GLU A 5 20.05 -39.16 -20.78
N LEU A 6 19.01 -39.59 -20.06
CA LEU A 6 17.69 -38.93 -20.05
C LEU A 6 17.57 -37.83 -18.99
N PHE A 7 18.51 -37.73 -18.05
CA PHE A 7 18.45 -36.76 -16.95
C PHE A 7 19.16 -35.43 -17.26
N GLU A 8 19.97 -35.36 -18.32
CA GLU A 8 20.59 -34.10 -18.76
C GLU A 8 19.70 -33.27 -19.70
N ALA A 9 18.56 -33.81 -20.15
CA ALA A 9 17.61 -33.08 -20.99
C ALA A 9 16.67 -32.15 -20.19
N GLU A 10 16.62 -32.25 -18.86
CA GLU A 10 15.85 -31.32 -18.00
C GLU A 10 16.64 -30.07 -17.60
N ALA A 11 17.93 -29.98 -17.91
CA ALA A 11 18.77 -28.82 -17.57
C ALA A 11 18.84 -27.74 -18.67
N ALA A 12 18.11 -27.93 -19.78
CA ALA A 12 18.13 -27.05 -20.95
C ALA A 12 16.84 -26.20 -21.11
N GLU A 13 16.07 -26.00 -20.05
CA GLU A 13 14.94 -25.06 -20.03
C GLU A 13 15.27 -23.79 -19.25
N ALA A 14 16.44 -23.23 -19.55
CA ALA A 14 16.83 -21.87 -19.18
C ALA A 14 16.93 -21.04 -20.47
N ALA A 15 15.80 -20.48 -20.93
CA ALA A 15 15.71 -19.26 -21.75
C ALA A 15 14.33 -19.14 -22.41
N ALA A 16 13.33 -18.75 -21.62
CA ALA A 16 12.12 -18.12 -22.15
C ALA A 16 11.50 -17.22 -21.08
N GLU A 17 12.23 -16.19 -20.64
CA GLU A 17 11.59 -14.98 -20.11
C GLU A 17 11.21 -14.11 -21.31
N PRO A 18 9.91 -13.99 -21.66
CA PRO A 18 9.48 -12.86 -22.46
C PRO A 18 9.54 -11.62 -21.57
N ALA A 19 10.52 -10.76 -21.86
CA ALA A 19 10.43 -9.34 -21.60
C ALA A 19 9.07 -8.81 -22.12
N GLY A 20 8.32 -8.17 -21.24
CA GLY A 20 7.08 -7.50 -21.62
C GLY A 20 6.24 -7.17 -20.39
N GLU A 21 6.20 -5.88 -20.07
CA GLU A 21 5.42 -5.24 -19.00
C GLU A 21 6.14 -5.20 -17.64
N GLU A 22 7.19 -4.37 -17.56
CA GLU A 22 7.27 -3.44 -16.42
C GLU A 22 6.03 -2.54 -16.48
N GLU A 23 4.87 -3.07 -16.05
CA GLU A 23 3.91 -2.21 -15.38
C GLU A 23 4.67 -1.66 -14.19
N VAL A 24 5.07 -0.39 -14.30
CA VAL A 24 5.41 0.41 -13.14
C VAL A 24 4.14 0.38 -12.30
N GLU A 25 4.05 -0.60 -11.39
CA GLU A 25 3.20 -0.54 -10.22
C GLU A 25 3.70 0.71 -9.49
N GLU A 26 3.13 1.88 -9.85
CA GLU A 26 3.05 3.00 -8.92
C GLU A 26 2.67 2.35 -7.59
N PRO A 27 3.45 2.53 -6.50
CA PRO A 27 3.17 1.83 -5.25
C PRO A 27 1.72 2.10 -4.95
N GLU A 28 0.87 1.09 -5.14
CA GLU A 28 -0.56 1.25 -5.09
C GLU A 28 -0.77 1.56 -3.63
N ILE A 29 -0.89 2.86 -3.30
CA ILE A 29 -1.15 3.27 -1.93
C ILE A 29 -2.41 2.51 -1.60
N ASP A 30 -2.31 1.52 -0.70
CA ASP A 30 -3.48 0.85 -0.21
C ASP A 30 -4.26 1.93 0.54
N ILE A 31 -5.20 2.53 -0.18
CA ILE A 31 -5.97 3.65 0.32
C ILE A 31 -6.77 3.20 1.52
N ASN A 32 -7.12 1.91 1.63
CA ASN A 32 -7.75 1.40 2.85
C ASN A 32 -6.76 1.42 4.01
N ALA A 33 -5.51 0.96 3.82
CA ALA A 33 -4.47 1.04 4.85
C ALA A 33 -4.20 2.50 5.26
N ALA A 34 -4.08 3.42 4.31
CA ALA A 34 -3.87 4.84 4.58
C ALA A 34 -5.07 5.49 5.28
N LEU A 35 -6.30 5.10 4.94
CA LEU A 35 -7.51 5.54 5.63
C LEU A 35 -7.56 5.00 7.06
N LEU A 36 -7.21 3.72 7.26
CA LEU A 36 -7.15 3.11 8.58
C LEU A 36 -6.12 3.81 9.47
N GLU A 37 -4.94 4.12 8.95
CA GLU A 37 -3.91 4.87 9.68
C GLU A 37 -4.42 6.26 10.11
N VAL A 38 -5.11 6.97 9.21
CA VAL A 38 -5.75 8.25 9.53
C VAL A 38 -6.82 8.10 10.62
N MET A 39 -7.61 7.03 10.59
CA MET A 39 -8.62 6.77 11.62
C MET A 39 -7.98 6.51 12.98
N VAL A 40 -6.95 5.66 13.04
CA VAL A 40 -6.18 5.37 14.28
C VAL A 40 -5.63 6.66 14.87
N ARG A 41 -4.97 7.48 14.04
CA ARG A 41 -4.42 8.76 14.48
C ARG A 41 -5.50 9.71 15.01
N ARG A 42 -6.67 9.79 14.36
CA ARG A 42 -7.78 10.60 14.86
C ARG A 42 -8.31 10.09 16.20
N THR A 43 -8.40 8.77 16.38
CA THR A 43 -8.85 8.19 17.66
C THR A 43 -7.87 8.49 18.78
N GLU A 44 -6.56 8.39 18.54
CA GLU A 44 -5.53 8.75 19.54
C GLU A 44 -5.66 10.22 19.99
N ILE A 45 -5.90 11.14 19.04
CA ILE A 45 -6.11 12.56 19.34
C ILE A 45 -7.36 12.76 20.21
N LEU A 46 -8.46 12.06 19.89
CA LEU A 46 -9.69 12.13 20.69
C LEU A 46 -9.55 11.47 22.07
N GLU A 47 -8.73 10.43 22.20
CA GLU A 47 -8.43 9.82 23.49
C GLU A 47 -7.71 10.79 24.42
N LYS A 48 -6.77 11.60 23.91
CA LYS A 48 -6.13 12.68 24.70
C LYS A 48 -7.17 13.64 25.26
N LEU A 49 -8.17 14.01 24.45
CA LEU A 49 -9.28 14.86 24.90
C LEU A 49 -10.11 14.17 25.99
N ALA A 50 -10.49 12.90 25.78
CA ALA A 50 -11.29 12.13 26.73
C ALA A 50 -10.58 11.94 28.08
N ARG A 51 -9.25 11.83 28.07
CA ARG A 51 -8.40 11.72 29.27
C ARG A 51 -8.07 13.08 29.91
N GLY A 52 -8.39 14.20 29.25
CA GLY A 52 -8.04 15.54 29.71
C GLY A 52 -6.55 15.87 29.59
N GLU A 53 -5.81 15.14 28.73
CA GLU A 53 -4.38 15.33 28.49
C GLU A 53 -4.09 16.54 27.58
N ALA A 54 -5.10 17.02 26.84
CA ALA A 54 -5.00 18.18 25.97
C ALA A 54 -6.29 19.04 26.02
N PRO A 55 -6.19 20.39 25.92
CA PRO A 55 -7.35 21.26 25.88
C PRO A 55 -8.11 21.12 24.53
N PRO A 56 -9.42 21.41 24.49
CA PRO A 56 -10.24 21.24 23.28
C PRO A 56 -9.71 21.99 22.05
N GLU A 57 -9.12 23.17 22.24
CA GLU A 57 -8.56 23.99 21.14
C GLU A 57 -7.34 23.31 20.49
N ALA A 58 -6.39 22.81 21.30
CA ALA A 58 -5.22 22.09 20.79
C ALA A 58 -5.61 20.77 20.08
N VAL A 59 -6.60 20.05 20.62
CA VAL A 59 -7.13 18.82 20.00
C VAL A 59 -7.75 19.13 18.64
N ARG A 60 -8.48 20.24 18.53
CA ARG A 60 -9.05 20.68 17.25
C ARG A 60 -7.97 20.98 16.22
N GLU A 61 -6.91 21.70 16.60
CA GLU A 61 -5.77 21.97 15.72
C GLU A 61 -5.08 20.68 15.26
N GLU A 62 -4.87 19.72 16.18
CA GLU A 62 -4.30 18.40 15.85
C GLU A 62 -5.18 17.63 14.85
N LEU A 63 -6.50 17.65 15.03
CA LEU A 63 -7.44 16.99 14.11
C LEU A 63 -7.48 17.63 12.73
N GLU A 64 -7.46 18.97 12.66
CA GLU A 64 -7.44 19.71 11.39
C GLU A 64 -6.15 19.46 10.59
N ALA A 65 -5.04 19.15 11.26
CA ALA A 65 -3.78 18.77 10.63
C ALA A 65 -3.77 17.35 10.01
N VAL A 66 -4.73 16.48 10.36
CA VAL A 66 -4.80 15.11 9.82
C VAL A 66 -5.37 15.12 8.39
N ARG A 67 -4.48 14.93 7.41
CA ARG A 67 -4.85 14.83 5.99
C ARG A 67 -5.51 13.49 5.68
N VAL A 68 -6.63 13.53 4.95
CA VAL A 68 -7.34 12.33 4.48
C VAL A 68 -6.84 11.99 3.08
N PRO A 69 -6.36 10.76 2.82
CA PRO A 69 -6.02 10.33 1.48
C PRO A 69 -7.28 10.33 0.61
N VAL A 70 -7.16 10.87 -0.60
CA VAL A 70 -8.24 10.90 -1.60
C VAL A 70 -7.85 10.02 -2.77
N LEU A 71 -8.76 9.11 -3.16
CA LEU A 71 -8.69 8.42 -4.45
C LEU A 71 -8.68 9.48 -5.55
N GLY A 72 -7.58 9.57 -6.29
CA GLY A 72 -7.50 10.40 -7.48
C GLY A 72 -8.70 10.09 -8.37
N GLY A 73 -9.56 11.08 -8.58
CA GLY A 73 -10.84 10.88 -9.25
C GLY A 73 -10.61 10.21 -10.60
N ARG A 74 -11.24 9.04 -10.81
CA ARG A 74 -11.19 8.27 -12.07
C ARG A 74 -11.35 9.24 -13.23
N ARG A 75 -10.25 9.56 -13.90
CA ARG A 75 -10.27 10.35 -15.13
C ARG A 75 -10.93 9.45 -16.16
N ARG A 76 -12.26 9.57 -16.33
CA ARG A 76 -12.98 8.91 -17.43
C ARG A 76 -12.33 9.40 -18.71
N ARG A 77 -11.45 8.59 -19.30
CA ARG A 77 -10.98 8.76 -20.67
C ARG A 77 -12.24 8.72 -21.54
N ARG A 78 -12.56 9.84 -22.19
CA ARG A 78 -13.54 9.90 -23.28
C ARG A 78 -12.85 9.50 -24.57
#